data_AF-X0YXI5-F1
#
_entry.id   AF-X0YXI5-F1
#
_cell.length_a   1.000
_cell.length_b   1.000
_cell.length_c   1.000
_cell.angle_alpha   90.00
_cell.angle_beta   90.00
_cell.angle_gamma   90.00
#
_symmetry.space_group_name_H-M   'P 1'
#
loop_
_entity.id
_entity.type
_entity.pdbx_description
1 polymer ?
#
loop_
_entity_poly.entity_id
_entity_poly.type
_entity_poly.pdbx_seq_one_letter_code
_entity_poly.pdbx_strand_id
1 'polypeptide(L)' 'MAFRGTYEHTLDDRGRLAIPARYRHLFNEGVVLVQGEDGCVEVYNPHDFELSSEAYTTEPVTTRHGRHLRRTRY' A
#
# COMPACT_ATOMS: atom_id res chain seq x y z
N MET A 1 -1.91 -7.21 -13.73
CA MET A 1 -3.40 -7.13 -13.80
C MET A 1 -3.82 -5.84 -13.11
N ALA A 2 -4.83 -5.11 -13.58
CA ALA A 2 -5.26 -3.86 -12.93
C ALA A 2 -6.29 -4.13 -11.82
N PHE A 3 -6.09 -3.54 -10.64
CA PHE A 3 -7.10 -3.50 -9.57
C PHE A 3 -8.22 -2.53 -9.98
N ARG A 4 -9.44 -3.04 -10.14
CA ARG A 4 -10.61 -2.24 -10.57
C ARG A 4 -11.90 -2.71 -9.90
N GLY A 5 -12.73 -1.75 -9.48
CA GLY A 5 -14.02 -1.99 -8.86
C GLY A 5 -14.01 -1.63 -7.37
N THR A 6 -15.20 -1.42 -6.84
CA THR A 6 -15.45 -1.01 -5.46
C THR A 6 -16.06 -2.19 -4.70
N TYR A 7 -15.58 -2.42 -3.48
CA TYR A 7 -16.02 -3.52 -2.63
C TYR A 7 -16.32 -2.98 -1.24
N GLU A 8 -17.55 -3.12 -0.79
CA GLU A 8 -17.93 -2.80 0.59
C GLU A 8 -17.61 -4.00 1.49
N HIS A 9 -16.80 -3.75 2.52
CA HIS A 9 -16.40 -4.75 3.51
C HIS A 9 -16.46 -4.15 4.90
N THR A 10 -16.99 -4.92 5.85
CA THR A 10 -16.89 -4.61 7.27
C THR A 10 -15.62 -5.24 7.82
N LEU A 11 -14.94 -4.51 8.72
CA LEU A 11 -13.89 -5.10 9.53
C LEU A 11 -14.48 -6.12 10.49
N ASP A 12 -13.78 -7.23 10.70
CA ASP A 12 -14.18 -8.16 11.75
C ASP A 12 -13.75 -7.69 13.15
N ASP A 13 -14.14 -8.43 14.18
CA ASP A 13 -13.86 -8.11 15.59
C ASP A 13 -12.35 -8.01 15.92
N ARG A 14 -11.48 -8.48 15.02
CA ARG A 14 -10.02 -8.43 15.17
C ARG A 14 -9.38 -7.38 14.26
N GLY A 15 -10.18 -6.52 13.63
CA GLY A 15 -9.72 -5.49 12.71
C GLY A 15 -9.20 -6.04 11.38
N ARG A 16 -9.62 -7.23 10.95
CA ARG A 16 -9.21 -7.81 9.67
C ARG A 16 -10.20 -7.44 8.57
N LEU A 17 -9.68 -7.22 7.37
CA LEU A 17 -10.45 -7.04 6.14
C LEU A 17 -10.17 -8.20 5.19
N ALA A 18 -11.22 -8.83 4.66
CA ALA A 18 -11.06 -9.91 3.71
C ALA A 18 -10.80 -9.36 2.30
N ILE A 19 -9.66 -9.72 1.70
CA ILE A 19 -9.37 -9.36 0.30
C ILE A 19 -10.41 -10.04 -0.62
N PRO A 20 -11.01 -9.30 -1.58
CA PRO A 20 -11.95 -9.86 -2.54
C PRO A 20 -11.37 -11.08 -3.28
N ALA A 21 -12.18 -12.13 -3.44
CA ALA A 21 -11.73 -13.44 -3.92
C ALA A 21 -10.92 -13.37 -5.22
N ARG A 22 -11.33 -12.53 -6.18
CA ARG A 22 -10.65 -12.35 -7.47
C ARG A 22 -9.20 -11.84 -7.36
N TYR A 23 -8.83 -11.20 -6.25
CA TYR A 23 -7.50 -10.60 -6.07
C TYR A 23 -6.61 -11.39 -5.12
N ARG A 24 -7.15 -12.35 -4.36
CA ARG A 24 -6.38 -13.10 -3.35
C ARG A 24 -5.08 -13.69 -3.91
N HIS A 25 -5.12 -14.22 -5.14
CA HIS A 25 -3.96 -14.81 -5.80
C HIS A 25 -2.81 -13.81 -6.05
N LEU A 26 -3.10 -12.51 -6.16
CA LEU A 26 -2.09 -11.46 -6.36
C LEU A 26 -1.31 -11.13 -5.09
N PHE A 27 -1.77 -11.60 -3.93
CA PHE A 27 -1.17 -11.34 -2.62
C PHE A 27 -0.63 -12.61 -1.94
N ASN A 28 -0.42 -13.68 -2.71
CA ASN A 28 0.08 -14.96 -2.18
C ASN A 28 1.48 -14.85 -1.58
N GLU A 29 2.31 -13.95 -2.12
CA GLU A 29 3.70 -13.73 -1.66
C GLU A 29 3.77 -12.76 -0.48
N GLY A 30 2.65 -12.15 -0.11
CA GLY A 30 2.57 -11.19 0.98
C GLY A 30 1.81 -9.92 0.61
N VAL A 31 1.77 -9.02 1.59
CA VAL A 31 1.08 -7.74 1.50
C VAL A 31 1.96 -6.68 2.17
N VAL A 32 2.05 -5.51 1.54
CA VAL A 32 2.58 -4.29 2.14
C VAL A 32 1.42 -3.33 2.36
N LEU A 33 1.33 -2.78 3.58
CA LEU A 33 0.35 -1.76 3.96
C LEU A 33 1.04 -0.41 4.10
N VAL A 34 0.45 0.62 3.51
CA VAL A 34 0.97 1.99 3.56
C VAL A 34 -0.15 2.93 3.99
N GLN A 35 0.20 3.95 4.77
CA GLN A 35 -0.72 5.05 5.02
C GLN A 35 -0.89 5.86 3.73
N GLY A 36 -2.09 5.78 3.16
CA GLY A 36 -2.45 6.51 1.96
C GLY A 36 -2.83 7.95 2.25
N GLU A 37 -3.32 8.62 1.21
CA GLU A 37 -3.88 9.97 1.32
C GLU A 37 -5.26 9.95 1.98
N ASP A 38 -5.70 11.11 2.46
CA ASP A 38 -7.04 11.32 3.01
C ASP A 38 -7.44 10.34 4.13
N GLY A 39 -6.45 9.82 4.88
CA GLY A 39 -6.67 8.86 5.96
C GLY A 39 -6.99 7.44 5.49
N CYS A 40 -6.80 7.15 4.20
CA CYS A 40 -6.95 5.81 3.66
C CYS A 40 -5.73 4.92 3.93
N VAL A 41 -5.93 3.62 3.75
CA VAL A 41 -4.86 2.62 3.75
C VAL A 41 -4.72 2.07 2.33
N GLU A 42 -3.49 2.08 1.83
CA GLU A 42 -3.15 1.48 0.54
C GLU A 42 -2.55 0.09 0.76
N VAL A 43 -2.81 -0.81 -0.19
CA VAL A 43 -2.41 -2.21 -0.11
C VAL A 43 -1.69 -2.58 -1.41
N TYR A 44 -0.47 -3.07 -1.28
CA TYR A 44 0.38 -3.48 -2.39
C TYR A 44 0.82 -4.93 -2.22
N ASN A 45 1.09 -5.63 -3.32
CA ASN A 45 1.96 -6.80 -3.26
C ASN A 45 3.43 -6.32 -3.16
N PRO A 46 4.35 -7.14 -2.64
CA PRO A 46 5.73 -6.71 -2.39
C PRO A 46 6.45 -6.17 -3.64
N HIS A 47 6.24 -6.81 -4.79
CA HIS A 47 6.86 -6.41 -6.05
C HIS A 47 6.41 -5.02 -6.51
N ASP A 48 5.09 -4.77 -6.54
CA ASP A 48 4.55 -3.49 -6.98
C ASP A 48 4.84 -2.38 -5.96
N PHE A 49 4.95 -2.71 -4.67
CA PHE A 49 5.41 -1.76 -3.66
C PHE A 49 6.83 -1.29 -3.95
N GLU A 50 7.77 -2.21 -4.20
CA GLU A 50 9.16 -1.87 -4.51
C GLU A 50 9.24 -0.87 -5.67
N LEU A 51 8.59 -1.19 -6.79
CA LEU A 51 8.51 -0.32 -7.97
C LEU A 51 7.88 1.05 -7.66
N SER A 52 6.81 1.09 -6.88
CA SER A 52 6.17 2.35 -6.50
C SER A 52 7.03 3.18 -5.55
N SER A 53 7.80 2.50 -4.70
CA SER A 53 8.60 3.12 -3.65
C SER A 53 9.84 3.84 -4.19
N GLU A 54 10.32 3.42 -5.38
CA GLU A 54 11.39 4.10 -6.12
C GLU A 54 11.07 5.59 -6.31
N ALA A 55 9.81 5.93 -6.61
CA ALA A 55 9.38 7.31 -6.78
C ALA A 55 9.67 8.17 -5.52
N TYR A 56 9.51 7.62 -4.32
CA TYR A 56 9.77 8.33 -3.06
C TYR A 56 11.25 8.35 -2.68
N THR A 57 12.02 7.35 -3.13
CA THR A 57 13.43 7.22 -2.79
C THR A 57 14.35 7.99 -3.73
N THR A 58 13.87 8.45 -4.88
CA THR A 58 14.61 9.38 -5.75
C THR A 58 14.89 10.75 -5.10
N GLU A 59 13.99 11.21 -4.23
CA GLU A 59 14.15 12.48 -3.51
C GLU A 59 15.34 12.43 -2.54
N PRO A 60 16.30 13.37 -2.57
CA PRO A 60 17.49 13.27 -1.72
C PRO A 60 17.18 13.28 -0.22
N VAL A 61 17.78 12.36 0.53
CA VAL A 61 17.66 12.23 2.00
C VAL A 61 18.16 13.46 2.77
N THR A 62 18.97 14.30 2.12
CA THR A 62 19.51 15.53 2.70
C THR A 62 18.43 16.62 2.80
N THR A 63 17.38 16.55 1.99
CA THR A 63 16.28 17.52 2.02
C THR A 63 15.27 17.18 3.11
N ARG A 64 14.61 18.20 3.68
CA ARG A 64 13.50 18.00 4.62
C ARG A 64 12.35 17.21 3.97
N HIS A 65 12.08 17.48 2.70
CA HIS A 65 11.02 16.83 1.93
C HIS A 65 11.28 15.33 1.74
N GLY A 66 12.47 14.96 1.26
CA GLY A 66 12.84 13.56 1.05
C GLY A 66 12.86 12.73 2.34
N ARG A 67 13.23 13.31 3.49
CA ARG A 67 13.09 12.63 4.79
C ARG A 67 11.65 12.50 5.24
N HIS A 68 10.82 13.50 4.97
CA HIS A 68 9.42 13.46 5.34
C HIS A 68 8.69 12.37 4.56
N LEU A 69 8.88 12.29 3.24
CA LEU A 69 8.30 11.25 2.38
C LEU A 69 8.66 9.84 2.87
N ARG A 70 9.94 9.58 3.15
CA ARG A 70 10.41 8.27 3.66
C ARG A 70 9.93 7.92 5.07
N ARG A 71 9.37 8.87 5.83
CA ARG A 71 8.83 8.62 7.17
C ARG A 71 7.33 8.33 7.13
N THR A 72 6.65 8.85 6.11
CA THR A 72 5.19 8.76 6.00
C THR A 72 4.75 7.72 4.98
N ARG A 73 5.58 7.39 3.99
CA ARG A 73 5.21 6.52 2.85
C ARG A 73 6.10 5.28 2.66
N TYR A 74 7.29 5.26 3.25
CA TYR A 74 8.26 4.15 3.18
C TYR A 74 8.47 3.58 4.59
#